data_AF-A0A1F6CS65-F1
#
_entry.id   AF-A0A1F6CS65-F1
#
_cell.length_a   1.000
_cell.length_b   1.000
_cell.length_c   1.000
_cell.angle_alpha   90.00
_cell.angle_beta   90.00
_cell.angle_gamma   90.00
#
_symmetry.space_group_name_H-M   'P 1'
#
loop_
_entity.id
_entity.type
_entity.pdbx_description
1 polymer ?
#
loop_
_entity_poly.entity_id
_entity_poly.type
_entity_poly.pdbx_seq_one_letter_code
_entity_poly.pdbx_strand_id
1 'polypeptide(L)' 'MQAVIIDQIDECLQRLPPEKLDVVYDFVSYLLKREQATSSAFETMLASEAVLRRDWDRPEEDAAWAHL' A
#
# COMPACT_ATOMS: atom_id res chain seq x y z
N MET A 1 5.72 1.40 -21.82
CA MET A 1 4.72 0.34 -21.61
C MET A 1 3.37 0.91 -22.00
N GLN A 2 2.67 0.29 -22.96
CA GLN A 2 1.28 0.66 -23.25
C GLN A 2 0.42 0.29 -22.04
N ALA A 3 -0.40 1.23 -21.57
CA ALA A 3 -1.38 0.95 -20.54
C ALA A 3 -2.47 0.06 -21.16
N VAL A 4 -2.70 -1.10 -20.56
CA VAL A 4 -3.84 -1.97 -20.91
C VAL A 4 -5.11 -1.26 -20.45
N ILE A 5 -6.12 -1.17 -21.33
CA ILE A 5 -7.43 -0.57 -21.01
C ILE A 5 -8.41 -1.63 -20.50
N ILE A 6 -9.43 -1.23 -19.75
CA ILE A 6 -10.41 -2.15 -19.15
C ILE A 6 -11.06 -3.05 -20.21
N ASP A 7 -11.43 -2.49 -21.37
CA ASP A 7 -12.04 -3.24 -22.48
C ASP A 7 -11.17 -4.42 -22.95
N GLN A 8 -9.84 -4.25 -22.99
CA GLN A 8 -8.91 -5.32 -23.37
C GLN A 8 -8.83 -6.42 -22.31
N ILE A 9 -8.99 -6.07 -21.04
CA ILE A 9 -9.03 -7.03 -19.93
C ILE A 9 -10.32 -7.84 -20.02
N ASP A 10 -11.46 -7.17 -20.26
CA ASP A 10 -12.76 -7.83 -20.39
C ASP A 10 -12.79 -8.82 -21.56
N GLU A 11 -12.25 -8.45 -22.72
CA GLU A 11 -12.09 -9.38 -23.85
C GLU A 11 -11.24 -10.61 -23.50
N CYS A 12 -10.19 -10.44 -22.69
CA CYS A 12 -9.36 -11.55 -22.24
C CYS A 12 -10.08 -12.45 -21.23
N LEU A 13 -10.85 -11.86 -20.31
CA LEU A 13 -11.64 -12.59 -19.32
C LEU A 13 -12.72 -13.45 -19.96
N GLN A 14 -13.40 -12.94 -20.99
CA GLN A 14 -14.44 -13.68 -21.71
C GLN A 14 -13.92 -14.94 -22.43
N ARG A 15 -12.64 -14.96 -22.79
CA ARG A 15 -11.99 -16.08 -23.50
C ARG A 15 -11.36 -17.10 -22.56
N LEU A 16 -11.31 -16.82 -21.26
CA LEU A 16 -10.69 -17.67 -20.25
C LEU A 16 -11.62 -18.84 -19.88
N PRO A 17 -11.09 -20.06 -19.66
CA PRO A 17 -11.88 -21.11 -19.03
C PRO A 17 -12.30 -20.72 -17.60
N PRO A 18 -13.48 -21.15 -17.13
CA PRO A 18 -14.04 -20.72 -15.84
C PRO A 18 -13.14 -21.04 -14.66
N GLU A 19 -12.41 -22.16 -14.71
CA GLU A 19 -11.44 -22.58 -13.69
C GLU A 19 -10.32 -21.55 -13.44
N LYS A 20 -10.01 -20.73 -14.45
CA LYS A 20 -8.99 -19.69 -14.34
C LYS A 20 -9.57 -18.34 -13.90
N LEU A 21 -10.88 -18.14 -14.01
CA LEU A 21 -11.53 -16.90 -13.58
C LEU A 21 -11.42 -16.72 -12.06
N ASP A 22 -11.54 -17.81 -11.30
CA ASP A 22 -11.35 -17.78 -9.85
C ASP A 22 -9.94 -17.28 -9.47
N VAL A 23 -8.91 -17.75 -10.17
CA VAL A 23 -7.52 -17.31 -9.95
C VAL A 23 -7.35 -15.83 -10.28
N VAL A 24 -7.96 -15.36 -11.37
CA VAL A 24 -7.89 -13.94 -11.74
C VAL A 24 -8.63 -13.08 -10.72
N TYR A 25 -9.80 -13.52 -10.26
CA TYR A 25 -10.57 -12.85 -9.22
C TYR A 25 -9.79 -12.74 -7.91
N ASP A 26 -9.15 -13.83 -7.47
CA ASP A 26 -8.30 -13.84 -6.29
C ASP A 26 -7.14 -12.86 -6.42
N PHE A 27 -6.49 -12.84 -7.58
CA PHE A 27 -5.39 -11.93 -7.84
C PHE A 27 -5.82 -10.45 -7.82
N VAL A 28 -6.92 -10.10 -8.49
CA VAL A 28 -7.45 -8.73 -8.47
C VAL A 28 -7.87 -8.34 -7.05
N SER A 29 -8.52 -9.24 -6.32
CA SER A 29 -8.90 -9.02 -4.92
C SER A 29 -7.70 -8.79 -4.01
N TYR A 30 -6.60 -9.53 -4.23
CA TYR A 30 -5.34 -9.31 -3.53
C TYR A 30 -4.76 -7.93 -3.83
N LEU A 31 -4.72 -7.50 -5.10
CA LEU A 31 -4.20 -6.18 -5.47
C LEU A 31 -4.99 -5.05 -4.81
N LEU A 32 -6.32 -5.13 -4.81
CA LEU A 32 -7.19 -4.14 -4.16
C LEU A 32 -6.94 -4.06 -2.65
N LYS A 33 -6.83 -5.22 -1.98
CA LYS A 33 -6.51 -5.27 -0.54
C LYS A 33 -5.12 -4.70 -0.24
N ARG A 34 -4.14 -5.01 -1.08
CA ARG A 34 -2.76 -4.52 -0.92
C ARG A 34 -2.70 -3.00 -1.06
N GLU A 35 -3.39 -2.43 -2.03
CA GLU A 35 -3.44 -0.98 -2.22
C GLU A 35 -4.02 -0.29 -0.97
N GLN A 36 -5.13 -0.81 -0.44
CA GLN A 36 -5.74 -0.32 0.79
C GLN A 36 -4.80 -0.45 2.00
N ALA A 37 -4.12 -1.58 2.16
CA ALA A 37 -3.17 -1.80 3.25
C ALA A 37 -1.97 -0.84 3.15
N THR A 38 -1.49 -0.56 1.95
CA THR A 38 -0.39 0.39 1.72
C THR A 38 -0.80 1.81 2.08
N SER A 39 -2.02 2.22 1.70
CA SER A 39 -2.60 3.51 2.08
C SER A 39 -2.77 3.62 3.60
N SER A 40 -3.32 2.59 4.25
CA SER A 40 -3.54 2.59 5.70
C SER A 40 -2.24 2.59 6.50
N ALA A 41 -1.22 1.83 6.08
CA ALA A 41 0.09 1.84 6.70
C ALA A 41 0.78 3.21 6.54
N PHE A 42 0.65 3.83 5.36
CA PHE A 42 1.16 5.16 5.08
C PHE A 42 0.47 6.23 5.94
N GLU A 43 -0.85 6.19 6.05
CA GLU A 43 -1.63 7.08 6.92
C GLU A 43 -1.27 6.91 8.40
N THR A 44 -1.08 5.66 8.85
CA THR A 44 -0.67 5.36 10.23
C THR A 44 0.75 5.89 10.52
N MET A 45 1.67 5.74 9.56
CA MET A 45 3.02 6.30 9.66
C MET A 45 2.96 7.83 9.80
N LEU A 46 2.19 8.50 8.94
CA LEU A 46 2.03 9.97 8.95
C LEU A 46 1.37 10.45 10.25
N ALA A 47 0.36 9.73 10.75
CA ALA A 47 -0.29 10.06 12.03
C ALA A 47 0.67 9.89 13.22
N SER A 48 1.55 8.89 13.16
CA SER A 48 2.57 8.65 14.19
C SER A 48 3.69 9.69 14.15
N GLU A 49 4.00 10.25 12.96
CA GLU A 49 5.04 11.26 12.77
C GLU A 49 4.83 12.50 13.65
N ALA A 50 3.60 13.03 13.73
CA ALA A 50 3.31 14.22 14.53
C ALA A 50 3.50 13.98 16.04
N VAL A 51 3.22 12.77 16.51
CA VAL A 51 3.40 12.38 17.92
C VAL A 51 4.87 12.13 18.22
N LEU A 52 5.58 11.42 17.35
CA LEU A 52 7.01 11.16 17.48
C LEU A 52 7.81 12.46 17.47
N ARG A 53 7.48 13.40 16.58
CA ARG A 53 8.17 14.70 16.49
C ARG A 53 8.08 15.50 17.78
N ARG A 54 6.92 15.51 18.45
CA ARG A 54 6.74 16.22 19.74
C ARG A 54 7.66 15.68 20.84
N ASP A 55 7.87 14.37 20.86
CA ASP A 55 8.64 13.72 21.91
C ASP A 55 10.14 13.60 21.54
N TRP A 56 10.47 13.68 20.24
CA TRP A 56 11.83 13.66 19.69
C TRP A 56 12.52 15.04 19.64
N ASP A 57 11.79 16.12 19.33
CA ASP A 57 12.34 17.48 19.22
C ASP A 57 12.63 18.15 20.60
N ARG A 58 12.78 17.33 21.64
CA ARG A 58 13.04 17.82 23.00
C ARG A 58 14.54 18.05 23.18
N PRO A 59 14.94 19.19 23.77
CA PRO A 59 16.36 19.50 23.96
C PRO A 59 17.06 18.50 24.90
N GLU A 60 16.32 17.79 25.75
CA GLU A 60 16.85 16.72 26.58
C GLU A 60 17.31 15.50 25.74
N GLU A 61 16.61 15.22 24.64
CA GLU A 61 16.98 14.16 23.70
C GLU A 61 18.21 14.59 22.89
N ASP A 62 18.24 15.81 22.34
CA ASP A 62 19.44 16.33 21.65
C ASP A 62 20.69 16.27 22.54
N ALA A 63 20.54 16.56 23.83
CA ALA A 63 21.61 16.39 24.79
C ALA A 63 21.98 14.91 24.90
N ALA A 64 21.04 14.01 25.18
CA ALA A 64 21.26 12.56 25.35
C ALA A 64 21.98 11.90 24.14
N TRP A 65 21.74 12.40 22.94
CA TRP A 65 22.34 11.91 21.71
C TRP A 65 23.72 12.52 21.41
N ALA A 66 24.04 13.69 21.97
CA ALA A 66 25.33 14.36 21.77
C ALA A 66 26.53 13.64 22.40
N HIS A 67 26.29 12.63 23.24
CA HIS A 67 27.32 11.83 23.91
C HIS A 67 27.39 10.37 23.46
N LEU A 68 26.71 10.03 22.35
CA LEU A 68 26.84 8.76 21.62
C LEU A 68 27.84 8.88 20.47
#